data_AF-A0A2E8YZU9-F1
#
_entry.id   AF-A0A2E8YZU9-F1
#
_cell.length_a   1.000
_cell.length_b   1.000
_cell.length_c   1.000
_cell.angle_alpha   90.00
_cell.angle_beta   90.00
_cell.angle_gamma   90.00
#
_symmetry.space_group_name_H-M   'P 1'
#
loop_
_entity.id
_entity.type
_entity.pdbx_description
1 polymer ?
#
loop_
_entity_poly.entity_id
_entity_poly.type
_entity_poly.pdbx_seq_one_letter_code
_entity_poly.pdbx_strand_id
1 'polypeptide(L)'
;MSANGIRVNHAAMVECVDRMRTAVKEQRRHRQQFIDDMAPLAEQWQGEAGQRWERVKQRWDGIVNDMDLFLQRAATSVEESHGEYIRVDKKTAGYWDGLD
;
A
#
# COMPACT_ATOMS: atom_id res chain seq x y z
N MET A 1 11.53 34.20 -10.35
CA MET A 1 11.19 32.87 -10.89
C MET A 1 10.30 32.17 -9.87
N SER A 2 9.00 32.04 -10.16
CA SER A 2 8.07 31.33 -9.28
C SER A 2 8.48 29.86 -9.26
N ALA A 3 9.11 29.43 -8.17
CA ALA A 3 9.13 28.02 -7.83
C ALA A 3 7.68 27.63 -7.55
N ASN A 4 6.96 27.23 -8.60
CA ASN A 4 5.74 26.43 -8.50
C ASN A 4 6.15 25.08 -7.88
N GLY A 5 6.53 25.11 -6.61
CA GLY A 5 6.70 23.95 -5.79
C GLY A 5 5.34 23.30 -5.75
N ILE A 6 5.23 22.13 -6.35
CA ILE A 6 4.08 21.25 -6.15
C ILE A 6 3.94 21.15 -4.62
N ARG A 7 2.92 21.80 -4.06
CA ARG A 7 2.57 21.65 -2.65
C ARG A 7 2.00 20.24 -2.52
N VAL A 8 2.88 19.27 -2.35
CA VAL A 8 2.50 17.89 -2.08
C VAL A 8 1.83 17.90 -0.71
N ASN A 9 0.51 17.65 -0.69
CA ASN A 9 -0.23 17.48 0.55
C ASN A 9 0.17 16.13 1.17
N HIS A 10 1.23 16.17 1.96
CA HIS A 10 1.85 15.00 2.57
C HIS A 10 0.88 14.26 3.51
N ALA A 11 0.03 15.02 4.22
CA ALA A 11 -1.04 14.45 5.04
C ALA A 11 -2.04 13.62 4.21
N ALA A 12 -2.42 14.11 3.02
CA ALA A 12 -3.29 13.36 2.11
C ALA A 12 -2.59 12.11 1.53
N MET A 13 -1.26 12.13 1.38
CA MET A 13 -0.48 10.95 0.96
C MET A 13 -0.45 9.88 2.06
N VAL A 14 -0.19 10.27 3.31
CA VAL A 14 -0.24 9.36 4.46
C VAL A 14 -1.64 8.75 4.61
N GLU A 15 -2.68 9.59 4.51
CA GLU A 15 -4.07 9.12 4.55
C GLU A 15 -4.37 8.13 3.41
N CYS A 16 -3.87 8.39 2.21
CA CYS A 16 -4.01 7.48 1.08
C CYS A 16 -3.36 6.10 1.36
N VAL A 17 -2.13 6.10 1.90
CA VAL A 17 -1.42 4.87 2.30
C VAL A 17 -2.21 4.09 3.36
N ASP A 18 -2.77 4.76 4.36
CA ASP A 18 -3.57 4.11 5.41
C ASP A 18 -4.89 3.55 4.89
N ARG A 19 -5.56 4.26 3.98
CA ARG A 19 -6.76 3.75 3.28
C ARG A 19 -6.42 2.51 2.46
N MET A 20 -5.31 2.52 1.73
CA MET A 20 -4.88 1.36 0.96
C MET A 20 -4.51 0.16 1.86
N ARG A 21 -3.82 0.39 2.99
CA ARG A 21 -3.54 -0.66 3.99
C ARG A 21 -4.82 -1.29 4.53
N THR A 22 -5.83 -0.46 4.80
CA THR A 22 -7.15 -0.92 5.26
C THR A 22 -7.83 -1.76 4.18
N ALA A 23 -7.80 -1.33 2.92
CA ALA A 23 -8.36 -2.08 1.80
C ALA A 23 -7.70 -3.45 1.62
N VAL A 24 -6.37 -3.56 1.76
CA VAL A 24 -5.66 -4.85 1.69
C VAL A 24 -6.04 -5.78 2.84
N LYS A 25 -6.19 -5.24 4.06
CA LYS A 25 -6.69 -6.03 5.21
C LYS A 25 -8.10 -6.58 4.96
N GLU A 26 -9.00 -5.75 4.44
CA GLU A 26 -10.36 -6.18 4.10
C GLU A 26 -10.37 -7.25 2.99
N GLN A 27 -9.54 -7.09 1.96
CA GLN A 27 -9.40 -8.12 0.92
C GLN A 27 -8.90 -9.45 1.48
N ARG A 28 -7.94 -9.44 2.41
CA ARG A 28 -7.49 -10.66 3.11
C ARG A 28 -8.61 -11.32 3.89
N ARG A 29 -9.39 -10.52 4.62
CA ARG A 29 -10.54 -11.01 5.39
C ARG A 29 -11.59 -11.66 4.50
N HIS A 30 -11.99 -10.98 3.41
CA HIS A 30 -12.95 -11.52 2.45
C HIS A 30 -12.46 -12.82 1.79
N ARG A 31 -11.16 -12.90 1.47
CA ARG A 31 -10.57 -14.13 0.93
C ARG A 31 -10.64 -15.27 1.95
N GLN A 32 -10.25 -15.01 3.20
CA GLN A 32 -10.29 -16.04 4.24
C GLN A 32 -11.71 -16.57 4.43
N GLN A 33 -12.68 -15.66 4.53
CA GLN A 33 -14.10 -16.02 4.59
C GLN A 33 -14.50 -16.92 3.43
N PHE A 34 -14.14 -16.55 2.20
CA PHE A 34 -14.47 -17.35 1.02
C PHE A 34 -13.80 -18.73 1.01
N ILE A 35 -12.55 -18.83 1.48
CA ILE A 35 -11.85 -20.13 1.60
C ILE A 35 -12.56 -21.00 2.64
N ASP A 36 -12.94 -20.41 3.78
CA ASP A 36 -13.63 -21.13 4.86
C ASP A 36 -15.01 -21.61 4.40
N ASP A 37 -15.76 -20.76 3.68
CA ASP A 37 -17.06 -21.08 3.11
C ASP A 37 -16.97 -22.18 2.03
N MET A 38 -15.87 -22.21 1.26
CA MET A 38 -15.63 -23.20 0.23
C MET A 38 -15.01 -24.50 0.76
N ALA A 39 -14.40 -24.50 1.95
CA ALA A 39 -13.67 -25.65 2.48
C ALA A 39 -14.47 -26.97 2.47
N PRO A 40 -15.76 -27.01 2.90
CA PRO A 40 -16.56 -28.23 2.89
C PRO A 40 -16.84 -28.77 1.48
N LEU A 41 -16.91 -27.89 0.48
CA LEU A 41 -17.13 -28.25 -0.91
C LEU A 41 -15.82 -28.64 -1.60
N ALA A 42 -14.74 -27.94 -1.26
CA ALA A 42 -13.41 -28.16 -1.81
C ALA A 42 -12.83 -29.51 -1.40
N GLU A 43 -13.16 -30.04 -0.23
CA GLU A 43 -12.79 -31.41 0.17
C GLU A 43 -13.30 -32.49 -0.81
N GLN A 44 -14.40 -32.21 -1.51
CA GLN A 44 -14.99 -33.13 -2.48
C GLN A 44 -14.43 -32.92 -3.90
N TRP A 45 -13.66 -31.85 -4.13
CA TRP A 45 -13.11 -31.53 -5.45
C TRP A 45 -11.86 -32.35 -5.74
N GLN A 46 -12.05 -33.43 -6.49
CA GLN A 46 -10.94 -34.25 -7.01
C GLN A 46 -10.56 -33.83 -8.44
N GLY A 47 -9.34 -34.21 -8.85
CA GLY A 47 -8.87 -34.01 -10.22
C GLY A 47 -8.71 -32.54 -10.62
N GLU A 48 -9.25 -32.18 -11.79
CA GLU A 48 -9.03 -30.86 -12.41
C GLU A 48 -9.65 -29.70 -11.63
N ALA A 49 -10.76 -29.95 -10.92
CA ALA A 49 -11.45 -28.93 -10.10
C ALA A 49 -10.60 -28.53 -8.88
N GLY A 50 -10.03 -29.50 -8.16
CA GLY A 50 -9.14 -29.23 -7.03
C GLY A 50 -7.86 -28.51 -7.46
N GLN A 51 -7.30 -28.88 -8.61
CA GLN A 51 -6.13 -28.19 -9.17
C GLN A 51 -6.45 -26.74 -9.59
N ARG A 52 -7.62 -26.49 -10.18
CA ARG A 52 -8.07 -25.14 -10.51
C ARG A 52 -8.25 -24.29 -9.25
N TRP A 53 -8.87 -24.85 -8.22
CA TRP A 53 -9.04 -24.19 -6.92
C TRP A 53 -7.70 -23.76 -6.31
N GLU A 54 -6.75 -24.69 -6.26
CA GLU A 54 -5.42 -24.42 -5.71
C GLU A 54 -4.69 -23.31 -6.48
N ARG A 55 -4.75 -23.32 -7.81
CA ARG A 55 -4.16 -22.26 -8.63
C ARG A 55 -4.79 -20.88 -8.38
N VAL A 56 -6.11 -20.83 -8.19
CA VAL A 56 -6.81 -19.57 -7.90
C VAL A 56 -6.38 -19.03 -6.54
N LYS A 57 -6.33 -19.89 -5.50
CA LYS A 57 -5.83 -19.50 -4.17
C LYS A 57 -4.41 -18.94 -4.24
N GLN A 58 -3.50 -19.67 -4.86
CA GLN A 58 -2.09 -19.25 -5.00
C GLN A 58 -1.95 -17.92 -5.76
N ARG A 59 -2.71 -17.75 -6.84
CA ARG A 59 -2.69 -16.49 -7.60
C ARG A 59 -3.16 -15.31 -6.77
N TRP A 60 -4.22 -15.50 -5.98
CA TRP A 60 -4.72 -14.45 -5.10
C TRP A 60 -3.72 -14.09 -4.00
N ASP A 61 -3.10 -15.09 -3.38
CA ASP A 61 -2.07 -14.87 -2.36
C ASP A 61 -0.87 -14.12 -2.93
N GLY A 62 -0.46 -14.43 -4.16
CA GLY A 62 0.58 -13.66 -4.87
C GLY A 62 0.20 -12.18 -5.02
N ILE A 63 -0.99 -11.88 -5.54
CA ILE A 63 -1.44 -10.50 -5.74
C ILE A 63 -1.52 -9.73 -4.41
N VAL A 64 -2.03 -10.36 -3.35
CA VAL A 64 -2.13 -9.73 -2.03
C VAL A 64 -0.76 -9.45 -1.43
N ASN A 65 0.21 -10.34 -1.62
CA ASN A 65 1.58 -10.11 -1.18
C ASN A 65 2.25 -8.98 -1.97
N ASP A 66 2.03 -8.92 -3.27
CA ASP A 66 2.54 -7.84 -4.13
C ASP A 66 1.96 -6.48 -3.71
N MET A 67 0.66 -6.43 -3.37
CA MET A 67 0.01 -5.22 -2.85
C MET A 67 0.62 -4.80 -1.51
N ASP A 68 0.86 -5.72 -0.59
CA ASP A 68 1.52 -5.43 0.69
C ASP A 68 2.93 -4.85 0.48
N LEU A 69 3.72 -5.46 -0.42
CA LEU A 69 5.05 -5.00 -0.75
C LEU A 69 5.04 -3.60 -1.39
N PHE A 70 4.10 -3.37 -2.30
CA PHE A 70 3.90 -2.06 -2.90
C PHE A 70 3.56 -1.00 -1.85
N LEU A 71 2.66 -1.31 -0.91
CA LEU A 71 2.29 -0.38 0.16
C LEU A 71 3.42 -0.10 1.15
N GLN A 72 4.25 -1.09 1.45
CA GLN A 72 5.46 -0.87 2.23
C GLN A 72 6.41 0.10 1.52
N ARG A 73 6.66 -0.12 0.22
CA ARG A 73 7.50 0.79 -0.59
C ARG A 73 6.91 2.19 -0.68
N ALA A 74 5.61 2.30 -0.88
CA ALA A 74 4.92 3.58 -0.93
C ALA A 74 5.02 4.33 0.40
N ALA A 75 4.80 3.63 1.53
CA ALA A 75 4.95 4.22 2.86
C ALA A 75 6.37 4.73 3.11
N THR A 76 7.39 3.91 2.83
CA THR A 76 8.81 4.31 2.95
C THR A 76 9.12 5.52 2.08
N SER A 77 8.68 5.54 0.83
CA SER A 77 8.90 6.67 -0.08
C SER A 77 8.24 7.96 0.41
N VAL A 78 7.03 7.86 1.00
CA VAL A 78 6.33 8.99 1.61
C VAL A 78 7.11 9.50 2.83
N GLU A 79 7.58 8.62 3.71
CA GLU A 79 8.39 8.98 4.89
C GLU A 79 9.73 9.63 4.51
N GLU A 80 10.45 9.07 3.53
CA GLU A 80 11.71 9.64 3.02
C GLU A 80 11.48 11.04 2.43
N SER A 81 10.43 11.19 1.63
CA SER A 81 10.04 12.49 1.04
C SER A 81 9.66 13.52 2.11
N HIS A 82 9.10 13.07 3.24
CA HIS A 82 8.80 13.94 4.39
C HIS A 82 10.08 14.50 5.02
N GLY A 83 11.05 13.63 5.27
CA GLY A 83 12.32 13.98 5.91
C GLY A 83 13.17 14.90 5.04
N GLU A 84 13.12 14.72 3.71
CA GLU A 84 13.77 15.63 2.75
C GLU A 84 13.05 16.98 2.68
N TYR A 85 11.71 17.00 2.69
CA TYR A 85 10.95 18.25 2.65
C TYR A 85 11.18 19.13 3.90
N ILE A 86 11.13 18.56 5.11
CA ILE A 86 11.43 19.31 6.35
C ILE A 86 12.86 19.85 6.33
N ARG A 87 13.82 19.08 5.81
CA ARG A 87 15.22 19.52 5.70
C ARG A 87 15.38 20.68 4.73
N VAL A 88 14.74 20.60 3.57
CA VAL A 88 14.75 21.68 2.57
C VAL A 88 14.04 22.92 3.10
N ASP A 89 12.88 22.78 3.74
CA ASP A 89 12.13 23.91 4.30
C ASP A 89 12.93 24.62 5.40
N LYS A 90 13.51 23.89 6.36
CA LYS A 90 14.42 24.46 7.37
C LYS A 90 15.62 25.17 6.75
N LYS A 91 16.23 24.57 5.73
CA LYS A 91 17.39 25.13 5.03
C LYS A 91 17.04 26.40 4.26
N THR A 92 15.83 26.46 3.70
CA THR A 92 15.36 27.61 2.93
C THR A 92 14.90 28.73 3.87
N ALA A 93 14.21 28.41 4.97
CA ALA A 93 13.82 29.37 6.01
C ALA A 93 15.04 30.08 6.62
N GLY A 94 16.10 29.34 6.96
CA GLY A 94 17.35 29.94 7.44
C GLY A 94 18.14 30.74 6.39
N TYR A 95 17.83 30.58 5.10
CA TYR A 95 18.48 31.33 4.01
C TYR A 95 17.83 32.70 3.79
N TRP A 96 16.52 32.83 4.08
CA TRP A 96 15.78 34.09 3.94
C TRP A 96 15.86 34.97 5.20
N ASP A 97 16.08 34.37 6.38
CA ASP A 97 16.24 35.09 7.66
C ASP A 97 17.62 35.77 7.83
N GLY A 98 18.59 35.46 6.96
CA GLY A 98 19.94 36.04 6.97
C GLY A 98 20.18 37.17 5.96
N LEU A 99 19.12 37.70 5.34
CA LEU A 99 19.17 38.76 4.31
C LEU A 99 18.51 40.09 4.73
N ASP A 100 18.10 40.23 5.99
CA ASP A 100 17.76 41.52 6.64
C ASP A 100 18.91 42.00 7.54
#